data_AF-A0A9E0VJG3-F1
#
_entry.id   AF-A0A9E0VJG3-F1
#
_cell.length_a   1.000
_cell.length_b   1.000
_cell.length_c   1.000
_cell.angle_alpha   90.00
_cell.angle_beta   90.00
_cell.angle_gamma   90.00
#
_symmetry.space_group_name_H-M   'P 1'
#
loop_
_entity.id
_entity.type
_entity.pdbx_description
1 polymer ?
#
loop_
_entity_poly.entity_id
_entity_poly.type
_entity_poly.pdbx_seq_one_letter_code
_entity_poly.pdbx_strand_id
1 'polypeptide(L)'
;MTEVPGAFAEIRLQPTAACRAWTPDHGCYSALEWERARAGLPAFRAGVESARLRISEALAVEGVDPLGLGRKLLIHESTASLSREAVREAGFVHLESASGIHLVLLAALVDRGLRAVYPRAGAAVRAGAPLALWAFVFALTGFRPGLVRPLVLVAVRALASRYGYRLRPFAPIAVALAFDAALGFFLSFGSSRTFAEWAPGELHYAAAWAGGILAYGYARGRGSGRLAAHAWLSLGSWLAVLPLDFSAGRFAPATPGLSLLTVEAFALGFYPALFGAAIWAGLGGSPTALQWAIALLNRGVGWTVSGLFTLGEVRELSEEWGTVLAVLFVLAGVGVLITRSPIEN
;
A
#
# COMPACT_ATOMS: atom_id res chain seq x y z
N MET A 1 8.43 22.78 26.94
CA MET A 1 7.92 21.81 25.95
C MET A 1 8.16 22.42 24.59
N THR A 2 9.21 21.98 23.90
CA THR A 2 9.45 22.38 22.51
C THR A 2 8.51 21.57 21.64
N GLU A 3 7.51 22.25 21.05
CA GLU A 3 6.71 21.72 19.94
C GLU A 3 7.67 21.10 18.93
N VAL A 4 7.43 19.87 18.48
CA VAL A 4 8.19 19.27 17.40
C VAL A 4 7.71 19.98 16.13
N PRO A 5 8.47 20.95 15.57
CA PRO A 5 8.02 21.70 14.41
C PRO A 5 8.22 20.78 13.22
N GLY A 6 7.16 20.14 12.73
CA GLY A 6 7.33 19.25 11.58
C GLY A 6 6.31 18.14 11.37
N ALA A 7 5.25 18.04 12.17
CA ALA A 7 4.18 17.11 11.82
C ALA A 7 3.56 17.54 10.48
N PHE A 8 3.60 16.66 9.48
CA PHE A 8 2.97 16.91 8.18
C PHE A 8 1.45 16.91 8.34
N ALA A 9 0.78 17.81 7.63
CA ALA A 9 -0.68 17.91 7.61
C ALA A 9 -1.31 16.59 7.14
N GLU A 10 -2.36 16.12 7.84
CA GLU A 10 -3.34 15.25 7.20
C GLU A 10 -4.13 16.16 6.25
N ILE A 11 -3.72 16.13 5.00
CA ILE A 11 -4.32 16.94 3.97
C ILE A 11 -5.67 16.31 3.60
N ARG A 12 -6.76 16.93 4.05
CA ARG A 12 -8.12 16.62 3.62
C ARG A 12 -8.56 17.71 2.63
N LEU A 13 -8.09 17.63 1.40
CA LEU A 13 -8.40 18.61 0.37
C LEU A 13 -9.67 18.15 -0.35
N GLN A 14 -10.82 18.45 0.23
CA GLN A 14 -11.97 18.61 -0.63
C GLN A 14 -11.97 20.06 -1.13
N PRO A 15 -11.94 20.31 -2.45
CA PRO A 15 -11.90 21.67 -3.00
C PRO A 15 -13.06 22.55 -2.53
N THR A 16 -14.17 21.91 -2.14
CA THR A 16 -15.41 22.52 -1.65
C THR A 16 -15.59 22.42 -0.14
N ALA A 17 -14.73 21.72 0.60
CA ALA A 17 -14.87 21.65 2.05
C ALA A 17 -14.40 22.93 2.71
N ALA A 18 -15.08 23.29 3.80
CA ALA A 18 -14.60 24.32 4.72
C ALA A 18 -13.18 24.02 5.25
N CYS A 19 -12.83 22.73 5.28
CA CYS A 19 -11.49 22.26 5.59
C CYS A 19 -10.69 21.96 4.33
N ARG A 20 -9.66 22.77 4.07
CA ARG A 20 -8.70 22.58 2.98
C ARG A 20 -7.56 21.66 3.43
N ALA A 21 -6.99 21.90 4.60
CA ALA A 21 -5.91 21.10 5.16
C ALA A 21 -6.09 20.96 6.67
N TRP A 22 -5.70 19.82 7.25
CA TRP A 22 -5.69 19.67 8.69
C TRP A 22 -4.27 19.42 9.18
N THR A 23 -3.83 20.14 10.22
CA THR A 23 -2.59 19.83 10.93
C THR A 23 -2.89 19.49 12.38
N PRO A 24 -2.06 18.65 13.02
CA PRO A 24 -2.19 18.39 14.45
C PRO A 24 -2.17 19.67 15.30
N ASP A 25 -1.35 20.64 14.92
CA ASP A 25 -1.06 21.81 15.75
C ASP A 25 -2.09 22.93 15.58
N HIS A 26 -2.69 23.07 14.38
CA HIS A 26 -3.58 24.19 14.07
C HIS A 26 -5.00 23.74 13.70
N GLY A 27 -5.26 22.43 13.75
CA GLY A 27 -6.52 21.88 13.31
C GLY A 27 -6.77 22.16 11.83
N CYS A 28 -7.96 22.65 11.51
CA CYS A 28 -8.44 22.82 10.16
C CYS A 28 -8.11 24.21 9.59
N TYR A 29 -7.50 24.25 8.40
CA TYR A 29 -7.26 25.45 7.61
C TYR A 29 -8.32 25.62 6.53
N SER A 30 -8.86 26.83 6.39
CA SER A 30 -9.57 27.25 5.18
C SER A 30 -8.61 27.38 3.98
N ALA A 31 -9.16 27.60 2.78
CA ALA A 31 -8.35 27.80 1.57
C ALA A 31 -7.36 28.98 1.71
N LEU A 32 -7.83 30.11 2.24
CA LEU A 32 -7.02 31.31 2.39
C LEU A 32 -5.95 31.16 3.47
N GLU A 33 -6.28 30.51 4.59
CA GLU A 33 -5.31 30.25 5.66
C GLU A 33 -4.25 29.25 5.23
N TRP A 34 -4.63 28.22 4.46
CA TRP A 34 -3.68 27.27 3.88
C TRP A 34 -2.72 27.95 2.92
N GLU A 35 -3.21 28.84 2.05
CA GLU A 35 -2.35 29.59 1.13
C GLU A 35 -1.32 30.46 1.87
N ARG A 36 -1.75 31.17 2.92
CA ARG A 36 -0.84 31.95 3.78
C ARG A 36 0.17 31.06 4.50
N ALA A 37 -0.28 29.95 5.09
CA ALA A 37 0.58 29.02 5.79
C ALA A 37 1.63 28.41 4.84
N ARG A 38 1.20 27.99 3.64
CA ARG A 38 2.07 27.42 2.59
C ARG A 38 3.14 28.41 2.14
N ALA A 39 2.80 29.69 1.99
CA ALA A 39 3.75 30.73 1.60
C ALA A 39 4.89 30.94 2.63
N GLY A 40 4.64 30.59 3.90
CA GLY A 40 5.65 30.61 4.97
C GLY A 40 6.53 29.35 5.06
N LEU A 41 6.24 28.30 4.29
CA LEU A 41 7.01 27.06 4.32
C LEU A 41 8.32 27.16 3.52
N PRO A 42 9.35 26.38 3.86
CA PRO A 42 10.54 26.25 3.01
C PRO A 42 10.17 25.87 1.57
N ALA A 43 10.87 26.43 0.58
CA ALA A 43 10.51 26.32 -0.85
C ALA A 43 10.24 24.88 -1.32
N PHE A 44 11.06 23.92 -0.90
CA PHE A 44 10.85 22.51 -1.20
C PHE A 44 9.52 21.98 -0.66
N ARG A 45 9.22 22.26 0.62
CA ARG A 45 7.98 21.84 1.27
C ARG A 45 6.77 22.52 0.61
N ALA A 46 6.84 23.83 0.37
CA ALA A 46 5.80 24.56 -0.35
C ALA A 46 5.53 23.95 -1.75
N GLY A 47 6.58 23.55 -2.47
CA GLY A 47 6.47 22.88 -3.77
C GLY A 47 5.76 21.53 -3.69
N VAL A 48 6.13 20.67 -2.73
CA VAL A 48 5.49 19.36 -2.50
C VAL A 48 4.02 19.54 -2.14
N GLU A 49 3.72 20.45 -1.22
CA GLU A 49 2.36 20.74 -0.76
C GLU A 49 1.48 21.29 -1.89
N SER A 50 2.07 22.10 -2.77
CA SER A 50 1.40 22.57 -4.00
C SER A 50 1.09 21.43 -4.97
N ALA A 51 2.03 20.48 -5.14
CA ALA A 51 1.82 19.33 -6.00
C ALA A 51 0.74 18.40 -5.44
N ARG A 52 0.75 18.13 -4.13
CA ARG A 52 -0.30 17.36 -3.45
C ARG A 52 -1.67 18.02 -3.60
N LEU A 53 -1.74 19.35 -3.46
CA LEU A 53 -2.97 20.11 -3.68
C LEU A 53 -3.53 19.93 -5.09
N ARG A 54 -2.70 20.13 -6.12
CA ARG A 54 -3.11 19.95 -7.51
C ARG A 54 -3.58 18.53 -7.81
N ILE A 55 -2.90 17.52 -7.28
CA ILE A 55 -3.30 16.12 -7.45
C ILE A 55 -4.65 15.87 -6.78
N SER A 56 -4.86 16.36 -5.56
CA SER A 56 -6.15 16.16 -4.89
C SER A 56 -7.30 16.85 -5.61
N GLU A 57 -7.11 18.11 -6.02
CA GLU A 57 -8.11 18.87 -6.79
C GLU A 57 -8.46 18.17 -8.10
N ALA A 58 -7.45 17.66 -8.81
CA ALA A 58 -7.65 16.88 -10.03
C ALA A 58 -8.52 15.63 -9.81
N LEU A 59 -8.39 14.97 -8.65
CA LEU A 59 -9.08 13.74 -8.30
C LEU A 59 -10.44 13.96 -7.61
N ALA A 60 -10.65 15.15 -7.03
CA ALA A 60 -11.89 15.51 -6.34
C ALA A 60 -13.03 15.89 -7.29
N VAL A 61 -12.76 15.96 -8.61
CA VAL A 61 -13.80 16.13 -9.63
C VAL A 61 -14.84 15.01 -9.50
N GLU A 62 -16.12 15.38 -9.52
CA GLU A 62 -17.22 14.45 -9.36
C GLU A 62 -17.12 13.29 -10.35
N GLY A 63 -17.29 12.06 -9.84
CA GLY A 63 -17.22 10.84 -10.64
C GLY A 63 -15.80 10.37 -11.01
N VAL A 64 -14.74 11.12 -10.71
CA VAL A 64 -13.35 10.70 -10.99
C VAL A 64 -12.84 9.70 -9.95
N ASP A 65 -12.85 10.06 -8.67
CA ASP A 65 -12.37 9.20 -7.58
C ASP A 65 -13.46 8.93 -6.52
N PRO A 66 -14.62 8.34 -6.91
CA PRO A 66 -15.76 8.16 -6.02
C PRO A 66 -15.46 7.22 -4.83
N LEU A 67 -14.53 6.27 -4.98
CA LEU A 67 -14.13 5.37 -3.89
C LEU A 67 -12.95 5.93 -3.07
N GLY A 68 -12.34 7.05 -3.50
CA GLY A 68 -11.18 7.66 -2.86
C GLY A 68 -9.86 6.90 -3.04
N LEU A 69 -9.80 5.95 -3.99
CA LEU A 69 -8.62 5.12 -4.23
C LEU A 69 -7.43 5.93 -4.71
N GLY A 70 -7.64 6.85 -5.66
CA GLY A 70 -6.56 7.66 -6.22
C GLY A 70 -5.91 8.55 -5.17
N ARG A 71 -6.74 9.28 -4.42
CA ARG A 71 -6.28 10.15 -3.32
C ARG A 71 -5.57 9.36 -2.22
N LYS A 72 -6.06 8.17 -1.89
CA LYS A 72 -5.42 7.31 -0.89
C LYS A 72 -4.08 6.73 -1.36
N LEU A 73 -4.01 6.28 -2.61
CA LEU A 73 -2.82 5.64 -3.20
C LEU A 73 -1.69 6.64 -3.46
N LEU A 74 -2.01 7.84 -3.94
CA LEU A 74 -1.00 8.79 -4.46
C LEU A 74 -0.51 9.79 -3.41
N ILE A 75 -1.42 10.31 -2.58
CA ILE A 75 -1.12 11.40 -1.63
C ILE A 75 -1.52 11.08 -0.19
N HIS A 76 -1.99 9.85 0.05
CA HIS A 76 -2.45 9.34 1.33
C HIS A 76 -3.56 10.14 1.99
N GLU A 77 -4.41 10.78 1.19
CA GLU A 77 -5.55 11.49 1.72
C GLU A 77 -6.64 10.49 2.12
N SER A 78 -7.12 10.62 3.37
CA SER A 78 -8.23 9.81 3.88
C SER A 78 -9.55 10.45 3.49
N THR A 79 -10.26 9.84 2.56
CA THR A 79 -11.65 10.21 2.23
C THR A 79 -12.59 9.49 3.21
N ALA A 80 -13.54 10.21 3.80
CA ALA A 80 -14.45 9.68 4.83
C ALA A 80 -15.51 8.68 4.30
N SER A 81 -15.25 8.00 3.19
CA SER A 81 -16.27 7.19 2.51
C SER A 81 -16.38 5.77 3.08
N LEU A 82 -17.63 5.37 3.39
CA LEU A 82 -18.12 3.99 3.60
C LEU A 82 -17.62 2.99 2.54
N SER A 83 -17.18 3.49 1.37
CA SER A 83 -16.65 2.69 0.27
C SER A 83 -15.39 1.88 0.63
N ARG A 84 -14.61 2.25 1.65
CA ARG A 84 -13.35 1.57 1.93
C ARG A 84 -13.54 0.18 2.54
N GLU A 85 -14.47 0.04 3.48
CA GLU A 85 -14.82 -1.26 4.06
C GLU A 85 -15.40 -2.18 2.98
N ALA A 86 -16.31 -1.67 2.15
CA ALA A 86 -16.88 -2.43 1.03
C ALA A 86 -15.81 -2.88 0.01
N VAL A 87 -14.83 -2.03 -0.33
CA VAL A 87 -13.72 -2.39 -1.23
C VAL A 87 -12.83 -3.46 -0.59
N ARG A 88 -12.59 -3.37 0.72
CA ARG A 88 -11.83 -4.37 1.48
C ARG A 88 -12.55 -5.72 1.54
N GLU A 89 -13.84 -5.71 1.88
CA GLU A 89 -14.71 -6.89 1.96
C GLU A 89 -14.85 -7.58 0.61
N ALA A 90 -14.92 -6.81 -0.46
CA ALA A 90 -14.87 -7.32 -1.83
C ALA A 90 -13.54 -8.01 -2.16
N GLY A 91 -12.47 -7.78 -1.38
CA GLY A 91 -11.17 -8.46 -1.51
C GLY A 91 -10.04 -7.62 -2.09
N PHE A 92 -10.22 -6.30 -2.25
CA PHE A 92 -9.20 -5.39 -2.79
C PHE A 92 -8.27 -4.79 -1.72
N VAL A 93 -7.75 -5.63 -0.83
CA VAL A 93 -6.89 -5.20 0.30
C VAL A 93 -5.60 -4.49 -0.13
N HIS A 94 -5.09 -4.78 -1.33
CA HIS A 94 -3.85 -4.20 -1.86
C HIS A 94 -4.04 -2.80 -2.48
N LEU A 95 -5.28 -2.38 -2.73
CA LEU A 95 -5.59 -1.05 -3.28
C LEU A 95 -5.77 0.02 -2.19
N GLU A 96 -5.77 -0.36 -0.91
CA GLU A 96 -5.97 0.57 0.20
C GLU A 96 -4.76 1.46 0.49
N SER A 97 -3.56 1.05 0.05
CA SER A 97 -2.37 1.88 0.21
C SER A 97 -1.28 1.51 -0.80
N ALA A 98 -0.60 2.54 -1.31
CA ALA A 98 0.67 2.34 -2.00
C ALA A 98 1.67 1.77 -0.99
N SER A 99 1.84 0.46 -1.02
CA SER A 99 2.79 -0.23 -0.16
C SER A 99 4.20 -0.14 -0.72
N GLY A 100 5.19 -0.49 0.12
CA GLY A 100 6.59 -0.52 -0.26
C GLY A 100 6.91 -1.39 -1.47
N ILE A 101 6.07 -2.37 -1.83
CA ILE A 101 6.29 -3.22 -3.01
C ILE A 101 6.20 -2.40 -4.31
N HIS A 102 5.27 -1.45 -4.36
CA HIS A 102 5.09 -0.59 -5.52
C HIS A 102 6.28 0.35 -5.71
N LEU A 103 6.85 0.85 -4.60
CA LEU A 103 8.07 1.67 -4.63
C LEU A 103 9.28 0.88 -5.15
N VAL A 104 9.48 -0.35 -4.66
CA VAL A 104 10.57 -1.23 -5.14
C VAL A 104 10.41 -1.51 -6.63
N LEU A 105 9.20 -1.75 -7.09
CA LEU A 105 8.95 -1.96 -8.50
C LEU A 105 9.17 -0.71 -9.34
N LEU A 106 8.67 0.45 -8.90
CA LEU A 106 8.93 1.74 -9.54
C LEU A 106 10.43 2.02 -9.67
N ALA A 107 11.20 1.79 -8.61
CA ALA A 107 12.65 1.92 -8.62
C ALA A 107 13.31 0.99 -9.66
N ALA A 108 12.87 -0.27 -9.73
CA ALA A 108 13.38 -1.22 -10.72
C ALA A 108 13.02 -0.81 -12.16
N LEU A 109 11.82 -0.27 -12.38
CA LEU A 109 11.39 0.26 -13.68
C LEU A 109 12.21 1.49 -14.08
N VAL A 110 12.50 2.39 -13.15
CA VAL A 110 13.39 3.54 -13.39
C VAL A 110 14.80 3.08 -13.72
N ASP A 111 15.40 2.13 -12.98
CA ASP A 111 16.74 1.62 -13.32
C ASP A 111 16.76 0.98 -14.72
N ARG A 112 15.73 0.20 -15.07
CA ARG A 112 15.62 -0.37 -16.43
C ARG A 112 15.49 0.71 -17.50
N GLY A 113 14.64 1.71 -17.27
CA GLY A 113 14.47 2.84 -18.19
C GLY A 113 15.75 3.63 -18.38
N LEU A 114 16.49 3.90 -17.30
CA LEU A 114 17.79 4.56 -17.34
C LEU A 114 18.82 3.74 -18.12
N ARG A 115 18.86 2.42 -17.95
CA ARG A 115 19.76 1.55 -18.75
C ARG A 115 19.40 1.56 -20.23
N ALA A 116 18.11 1.64 -20.56
CA ALA A 116 17.65 1.67 -21.94
C ALA A 116 17.97 3.01 -22.63
N VAL A 117 17.70 4.14 -21.96
CA VAL A 117 17.87 5.49 -22.54
C VAL A 117 19.30 6.01 -22.40
N TYR A 118 19.95 5.71 -21.28
CA TYR A 118 21.29 6.18 -20.93
C TYR A 118 22.19 5.01 -20.49
N PRO A 119 22.59 4.11 -21.41
CA PRO A 119 23.34 2.90 -21.08
C PRO A 119 24.70 3.16 -20.40
N ARG A 120 25.26 4.37 -20.61
CA ARG A 120 26.51 4.83 -20.00
C ARG A 120 26.32 5.61 -18.70
N ALA A 121 25.11 5.66 -18.15
CA ALA A 121 24.85 6.31 -16.87
C ALA A 121 25.75 5.71 -15.77
N GLY A 122 26.50 6.58 -15.09
CA GLY A 122 27.38 6.17 -13.99
C GLY A 122 26.60 5.51 -12.84
N ALA A 123 27.30 4.75 -11.99
CA ALA A 123 26.70 4.09 -10.83
C ALA A 123 25.96 5.08 -9.91
N ALA A 124 26.49 6.30 -9.75
CA ALA A 124 25.86 7.36 -8.95
C ALA A 124 24.48 7.77 -9.50
N VAL A 125 24.34 7.96 -10.81
CA VAL A 125 23.05 8.33 -11.43
C VAL A 125 22.03 7.20 -11.28
N ARG A 126 22.47 5.95 -11.54
CA ARG A 126 21.60 4.77 -11.44
C ARG A 126 21.13 4.49 -10.01
N ALA A 127 21.93 4.82 -9.00
CA ALA A 127 21.52 4.74 -7.60
C ALA A 127 20.69 5.97 -7.16
N GLY A 128 21.09 7.16 -7.61
CA GLY A 128 20.49 8.42 -7.21
C GLY A 128 19.06 8.61 -7.71
N ALA A 129 18.76 8.20 -8.94
CA ALA A 129 17.43 8.41 -9.53
C ALA A 129 16.30 7.63 -8.80
N PRO A 130 16.44 6.31 -8.53
CA PRO A 130 15.47 5.60 -7.70
C PRO A 130 15.32 6.18 -6.29
N LEU A 131 16.42 6.62 -5.66
CA LEU A 131 16.38 7.24 -4.34
C LEU A 131 15.65 8.59 -4.36
N ALA A 132 15.89 9.42 -5.39
CA ALA A 132 15.20 10.68 -5.59
C ALA A 132 13.71 10.47 -5.82
N LEU A 133 13.34 9.47 -6.64
CA LEU A 133 11.95 9.07 -6.84
C LEU A 133 11.29 8.66 -5.52
N TRP A 134 11.95 7.83 -4.72
CA TRP A 134 11.43 7.40 -3.43
C TRP A 134 11.27 8.56 -2.46
N ALA A 135 12.26 9.43 -2.35
CA ALA A 135 12.19 10.63 -1.51
C ALA A 135 11.01 11.53 -1.94
N PHE A 136 10.79 11.66 -3.24
CA PHE A 136 9.66 12.39 -3.80
C PHE A 136 8.31 11.73 -3.46
N VAL A 137 8.15 10.41 -3.63
CA VAL A 137 6.91 9.70 -3.24
C VAL A 137 6.67 9.80 -1.73
N PHE A 138 7.74 9.66 -0.95
CA PHE A 138 7.69 9.79 0.50
C PHE A 138 7.19 11.17 0.91
N ALA A 139 7.68 12.23 0.25
CA ALA A 139 7.19 13.58 0.47
C ALA A 139 5.72 13.77 0.03
N LEU A 140 5.35 13.28 -1.16
CA LEU A 140 3.98 13.37 -1.68
C LEU A 140 2.94 12.68 -0.79
N THR A 141 3.33 11.62 -0.09
CA THR A 141 2.43 10.88 0.81
C THR A 141 2.43 11.42 2.23
N GLY A 142 3.14 12.52 2.51
CA GLY A 142 3.21 13.12 3.84
C GLY A 142 4.14 12.38 4.80
N PHE A 143 5.25 11.83 4.28
CA PHE A 143 6.31 11.20 5.06
C PHE A 143 5.84 10.01 5.92
N ARG A 144 4.94 9.19 5.36
CA ARG A 144 4.38 8.04 6.08
C ARG A 144 5.46 7.07 6.54
N PRO A 145 5.53 6.73 7.83
CA PRO A 145 6.57 5.82 8.34
C PRO A 145 6.61 4.46 7.62
N GLY A 146 5.46 3.95 7.15
CA GLY A 146 5.39 2.71 6.37
C GLY A 146 6.21 2.71 5.07
N LEU A 147 6.53 3.87 4.50
CA LEU A 147 7.40 3.99 3.32
C LEU A 147 8.90 4.02 3.66
N VAL A 148 9.26 4.10 4.94
CA VAL A 148 10.64 3.99 5.41
C VAL A 148 11.08 2.53 5.49
N ARG A 149 10.15 1.59 5.74
CA ARG A 149 10.47 0.16 5.85
C ARG A 149 11.23 -0.40 4.66
N PRO A 150 10.82 -0.14 3.40
CA PRO A 150 11.55 -0.63 2.23
C PRO A 150 12.98 -0.09 2.18
N LEU A 151 13.23 1.15 2.64
CA LEU A 151 14.58 1.72 2.71
C LEU A 151 15.44 0.96 3.72
N VAL A 152 14.89 0.70 4.90
CA VAL A 152 15.57 -0.08 5.95
C VAL A 152 15.89 -1.48 5.42
N LEU A 153 14.93 -2.13 4.76
CA LEU A 153 15.14 -3.46 4.17
C LEU A 153 16.20 -3.47 3.08
N VAL A 154 16.20 -2.48 2.19
CA VAL A 154 17.22 -2.32 1.14
C VAL A 154 18.59 -2.08 1.77
N ALA A 155 18.68 -1.23 2.79
CA ALA A 155 19.93 -0.93 3.49
C ALA A 155 20.49 -2.16 4.21
N VAL A 156 19.66 -2.89 4.96
CA VAL A 156 20.05 -4.13 5.65
C VAL A 156 20.50 -5.18 4.64
N ARG A 157 19.79 -5.32 3.51
CA ARG A 157 20.18 -6.26 2.45
C ARG A 157 21.51 -5.87 1.81
N ALA A 158 21.73 -4.58 1.54
CA ALA A 158 22.98 -4.08 0.97
C ALA A 158 24.15 -4.32 1.94
N LEU A 159 23.94 -4.06 3.23
CA LEU A 159 24.93 -4.28 4.28
C LEU A 159 25.25 -5.78 4.44
N ALA A 160 24.23 -6.63 4.50
CA ALA A 160 24.41 -8.08 4.56
C ALA A 160 25.23 -8.59 3.37
N SER A 161 24.90 -8.13 2.15
CA SER A 161 25.62 -8.50 0.92
C SER A 161 27.09 -8.05 0.96
N ARG A 162 27.36 -6.84 1.47
CA ARG A 162 28.72 -6.31 1.62
C ARG A 162 29.60 -7.17 2.53
N TYR A 163 29.00 -7.81 3.54
CA TYR A 163 29.70 -8.70 4.47
C TYR A 163 29.59 -10.19 4.09
N GLY A 164 29.12 -10.51 2.87
CA GLY A 164 29.01 -11.90 2.40
C GLY A 164 27.85 -12.69 3.02
N TYR A 165 26.93 -12.03 3.72
CA TYR A 165 25.74 -12.67 4.27
C TYR A 165 24.57 -12.66 3.27
N ARG A 166 23.79 -13.74 3.30
CA ARG A 166 22.51 -13.82 2.59
C ARG A 166 21.38 -13.76 3.61
N LEU A 167 20.47 -12.79 3.43
CA LEU A 167 19.26 -12.71 4.24
C LEU A 167 18.41 -13.97 4.03
N ARG A 168 17.99 -14.58 5.14
CA ARG A 168 17.01 -15.68 5.13
C ARG A 168 15.67 -15.16 4.61
N PRO A 169 14.81 -16.04 4.06
CA PRO A 169 13.49 -15.64 3.56
C PRO A 169 12.65 -14.87 4.56
N PHE A 170 12.74 -15.13 5.86
CA PHE A 170 11.95 -14.43 6.90
C PHE A 170 12.63 -13.18 7.49
N ALA A 171 13.90 -12.95 7.18
CA ALA A 171 14.64 -11.82 7.73
C ALA A 171 13.98 -10.45 7.42
N PRO A 172 13.38 -10.23 6.24
CA PRO A 172 12.67 -8.99 5.97
C PRO A 172 11.50 -8.70 6.93
N ILE A 173 10.74 -9.72 7.37
CA ILE A 173 9.67 -9.50 8.37
C ILE A 173 10.27 -9.09 9.69
N ALA A 174 11.28 -9.84 10.15
CA ALA A 174 11.91 -9.57 11.44
C ALA A 174 12.47 -8.14 11.47
N VAL A 175 13.08 -7.69 10.37
CA VAL A 175 13.57 -6.32 10.23
C VAL A 175 12.43 -5.31 10.20
N ALA A 176 11.36 -5.56 9.46
CA ALA A 176 10.20 -4.67 9.41
C ALA A 176 9.51 -4.53 10.78
N LEU A 177 9.23 -5.65 11.44
CA LEU A 177 8.65 -5.69 12.78
C LEU A 177 9.56 -5.05 13.83
N ALA A 178 10.87 -5.31 13.77
CA ALA A 178 11.82 -4.67 14.68
C ALA A 178 11.89 -3.15 14.45
N PHE A 179 11.84 -2.71 13.19
CA PHE A 179 11.76 -1.30 12.86
C PHE A 179 10.48 -0.66 13.40
N ASP A 180 9.32 -1.30 13.21
CA ASP A 180 8.05 -0.80 13.71
C ASP A 180 7.98 -0.78 15.23
N ALA A 181 8.50 -1.82 15.89
CA ALA A 181 8.63 -1.87 17.35
C ALA A 181 9.53 -0.75 17.87
N ALA A 182 10.69 -0.54 17.24
CA ALA A 182 11.61 0.53 17.61
C ALA A 182 10.96 1.90 17.39
N LEU A 183 10.33 2.12 16.23
CA LEU A 183 9.65 3.37 15.91
C LEU A 183 8.50 3.65 16.89
N GLY A 184 7.67 2.64 17.16
CA GLY A 184 6.58 2.75 18.14
C GLY A 184 7.08 3.03 19.55
N PHE A 185 8.21 2.43 19.95
CA PHE A 185 8.87 2.73 21.23
C PHE A 185 9.41 4.17 21.27
N PHE A 186 10.09 4.64 20.23
CA PHE A 186 10.59 6.02 20.18
C PHE A 186 9.48 7.06 20.14
N LEU A 187 8.38 6.79 19.43
CA LEU A 187 7.25 7.71 19.32
C LEU A 187 6.29 7.64 20.52
N SER A 188 6.30 6.56 21.29
CA SER A 188 5.56 6.48 22.56
C SER A 188 6.26 7.24 23.69
N PHE A 189 7.57 7.52 23.59
CA PHE A 189 8.24 8.44 24.50
C PHE A 189 7.66 9.86 24.36
N GLY A 190 6.83 10.24 25.34
CA GLY A 190 6.21 11.57 25.40
C GLY A 190 4.90 11.70 24.63
N SER A 191 4.33 10.61 24.08
CA SER A 191 2.98 10.62 23.53
C SER A 191 2.02 9.77 24.36
N SER A 192 0.75 10.17 24.42
CA SER A 192 -0.33 9.40 25.07
C SER A 192 -0.88 8.28 24.18
N ARG A 193 -0.31 8.07 22.99
CA ARG A 193 -0.83 7.12 21.99
C ARG A 193 -0.32 5.72 22.23
N THR A 194 -1.18 4.73 22.10
CA THR A 194 -0.79 3.31 22.21
C THR A 194 -0.05 2.81 20.96
N PHE A 195 0.72 1.72 21.08
CA PHE A 195 1.40 1.10 19.93
C PHE A 195 0.44 0.73 18.79
N ALA A 196 -0.77 0.27 19.13
CA ALA A 196 -1.81 -0.07 18.16
C ALA A 196 -2.30 1.15 17.36
N GLU A 197 -2.26 2.35 17.94
CA GLU A 197 -2.58 3.61 17.26
C GLU A 197 -1.45 4.08 16.33
N TRP A 198 -0.19 3.78 16.68
CA TRP A 198 0.96 4.14 15.87
C TRP A 198 1.11 3.27 14.62
N ALA A 199 0.73 2.00 14.71
CA ALA A 199 0.91 1.03 13.64
C ALA A 199 -0.33 0.14 13.43
N PRO A 200 -1.50 0.74 13.10
CA PRO A 200 -2.73 -0.01 12.90
C PRO A 200 -2.60 -0.92 11.67
N GLY A 201 -2.87 -2.22 11.86
CA GLY A 201 -2.84 -3.22 10.79
C GLY A 201 -1.49 -3.92 10.58
N GLU A 202 -0.45 -3.63 11.37
CA GLU A 202 0.87 -4.26 11.18
C GLU A 202 0.87 -5.77 11.39
N LEU A 203 0.11 -6.24 12.38
CA LEU A 203 -0.04 -7.67 12.59
C LEU A 203 -0.69 -8.35 11.38
N HIS A 204 -1.66 -7.69 10.72
CA HIS A 204 -2.27 -8.21 9.50
C HIS A 204 -1.25 -8.23 8.35
N TYR A 205 -0.46 -7.17 8.19
CA TYR A 205 0.58 -7.11 7.17
C TYR A 205 1.66 -8.18 7.38
N ALA A 206 2.16 -8.33 8.60
CA ALA A 206 3.20 -9.31 8.94
C ALA A 206 2.69 -10.74 8.75
N ALA A 207 1.46 -11.04 9.18
CA ALA A 207 0.82 -12.34 8.97
C ALA A 207 0.63 -12.62 7.46
N ALA A 208 0.06 -11.67 6.71
CA ALA A 208 -0.11 -11.81 5.26
C ALA A 208 1.21 -12.11 4.55
N TRP A 209 2.24 -11.33 4.86
CA TRP A 209 3.55 -11.55 4.23
C TRP A 209 4.15 -12.90 4.63
N ALA A 210 4.11 -13.26 5.92
CA ALA A 210 4.66 -14.53 6.43
C ALA A 210 4.00 -15.72 5.74
N GLY A 211 2.67 -15.75 5.71
CA GLY A 211 1.90 -16.77 5.04
C GLY A 211 2.19 -16.86 3.54
N GLY A 212 2.26 -15.71 2.86
CA GLY A 212 2.56 -15.66 1.43
C GLY A 212 3.94 -16.18 1.08
N ILE A 213 4.97 -15.81 1.83
CA ILE A 213 6.35 -16.28 1.59
C ILE A 213 6.51 -17.76 1.90
N LEU A 214 5.88 -18.26 2.97
CA LEU A 214 5.87 -19.70 3.28
C LEU A 214 5.23 -20.51 2.14
N ALA A 215 4.04 -20.10 1.70
CA ALA A 215 3.32 -20.79 0.64
C ALA A 215 4.04 -20.69 -0.72
N TYR A 216 4.62 -19.53 -1.04
CA TYR A 216 5.47 -19.36 -2.22
C TYR A 216 6.69 -20.28 -2.19
N GLY A 217 7.40 -20.33 -1.06
CA GLY A 217 8.56 -21.20 -0.87
C GLY A 217 8.21 -22.67 -1.02
N TYR A 218 7.10 -23.10 -0.42
CA TYR A 218 6.53 -24.45 -0.57
C TYR A 218 6.25 -24.80 -2.03
N ALA A 219 5.57 -23.91 -2.77
CA ALA A 219 5.23 -24.13 -4.18
C ALA A 219 6.48 -24.23 -5.06
N ARG A 220 7.46 -23.33 -4.85
CA ARG A 220 8.73 -23.34 -5.58
C ARG A 220 9.56 -24.59 -5.28
N GLY A 221 9.56 -25.05 -4.03
CA GLY A 221 10.22 -26.29 -3.63
C GLY A 221 9.68 -27.54 -4.36
N ARG A 222 8.39 -27.53 -4.71
CA ARG A 222 7.75 -28.59 -5.53
C ARG A 222 7.94 -28.41 -7.04
N GLY A 223 8.75 -27.45 -7.48
CA GLY A 223 8.92 -27.16 -8.91
C GLY A 223 7.69 -26.54 -9.58
N SER A 224 6.76 -25.96 -8.80
CA SER A 224 5.57 -25.32 -9.36
C SER A 224 5.95 -24.19 -10.33
N GLY A 225 5.16 -24.06 -11.40
CA GLY A 225 5.26 -22.95 -12.35
C GLY A 225 5.02 -21.60 -11.69
N ARG A 226 5.37 -20.51 -12.40
CA ARG A 226 5.30 -19.14 -11.85
C ARG A 226 3.89 -18.75 -11.41
N LEU A 227 2.88 -19.04 -12.23
CA LEU A 227 1.49 -18.74 -11.93
C LEU A 227 1.00 -19.50 -10.69
N ALA A 228 1.30 -20.80 -10.61
CA ALA A 228 0.97 -21.60 -9.45
C ALA A 228 1.65 -21.09 -8.17
N ALA A 229 2.94 -20.75 -8.23
CA ALA A 229 3.64 -20.16 -7.09
C ALA A 229 3.03 -18.80 -6.65
N HIS A 230 2.57 -17.98 -7.60
CA HIS A 230 1.87 -16.73 -7.31
C HIS A 230 0.49 -16.98 -6.67
N ALA A 231 -0.27 -17.97 -7.16
CA ALA A 231 -1.53 -18.38 -6.54
C ALA A 231 -1.33 -18.84 -5.09
N TRP A 232 -0.27 -19.63 -4.83
CA TRP A 232 0.11 -20.04 -3.49
C TRP A 232 0.51 -18.86 -2.61
N LEU A 233 1.25 -17.88 -3.13
CA LEU A 233 1.59 -16.66 -2.41
C LEU A 233 0.32 -15.90 -1.98
N SER A 234 -0.63 -15.74 -2.90
CA SER A 234 -1.90 -15.05 -2.64
C SER A 234 -2.73 -15.78 -1.57
N LEU A 235 -2.90 -17.10 -1.75
CA LEU A 235 -3.65 -17.95 -0.83
C LEU A 235 -3.02 -17.98 0.57
N GLY A 236 -1.70 -18.21 0.66
CA GLY A 236 -0.99 -18.24 1.94
C GLY A 236 -1.09 -16.91 2.68
N SER A 237 -1.05 -15.78 1.95
CA SER A 237 -1.20 -14.46 2.55
C SER A 237 -2.58 -14.28 3.17
N TRP A 238 -3.63 -14.68 2.45
CA TRP A 238 -5.01 -14.60 2.94
C TRP A 238 -5.25 -15.53 4.12
N LEU A 239 -4.84 -16.80 4.02
CA LEU A 239 -5.03 -17.78 5.10
C LEU A 239 -4.36 -17.34 6.41
N ALA A 240 -3.19 -16.72 6.33
CA ALA A 240 -2.47 -16.27 7.52
C ALA A 240 -3.14 -15.08 8.23
N VAL A 241 -3.92 -14.24 7.51
CA VAL A 241 -4.66 -13.13 8.13
C VAL A 241 -6.06 -13.51 8.60
N LEU A 242 -6.60 -14.65 8.18
CA LEU A 242 -7.96 -15.07 8.52
C LEU A 242 -8.28 -15.00 10.03
N PRO A 243 -7.44 -15.48 10.96
CA PRO A 243 -7.74 -15.36 12.39
C PRO A 243 -7.92 -13.92 12.85
N LEU A 244 -7.12 -13.00 12.28
CA LEU A 244 -7.18 -11.58 12.61
C LEU A 244 -8.41 -10.91 12.00
N ASP A 245 -8.71 -11.22 10.74
CA ASP A 245 -9.91 -10.71 10.07
C ASP A 245 -11.18 -11.22 10.76
N PHE A 246 -11.26 -12.52 11.12
CA PHE A 246 -12.37 -13.07 11.90
C PHE A 246 -12.52 -12.42 13.28
N SER A 247 -11.42 -12.19 13.99
CA SER A 247 -11.46 -11.49 15.29
C SER A 247 -11.96 -10.05 15.19
N ALA A 248 -11.84 -9.44 14.01
CA ALA A 248 -12.31 -8.11 13.70
C ALA A 248 -13.69 -8.08 13.02
N GLY A 249 -14.37 -9.23 12.91
CA GLY A 249 -15.68 -9.33 12.24
C GLY A 249 -15.62 -9.12 10.72
N ARG A 250 -14.45 -9.33 10.10
CA ARG A 250 -14.22 -9.11 8.66
C ARG A 250 -13.99 -10.44 7.96
N PHE A 251 -14.54 -10.59 6.75
CA PHE A 251 -14.28 -11.75 5.92
C PHE A 251 -14.32 -11.39 4.44
N ALA A 252 -13.19 -11.55 3.74
CA ALA A 252 -13.03 -11.17 2.33
C ALA A 252 -12.58 -12.39 1.50
N PRO A 253 -13.47 -13.35 1.18
CA PRO A 253 -13.11 -14.63 0.57
C PRO A 253 -12.61 -14.51 -0.87
N ALA A 254 -12.95 -13.43 -1.57
CA ALA A 254 -12.48 -13.18 -2.93
C ALA A 254 -11.02 -12.70 -2.99
N THR A 255 -10.42 -12.31 -1.86
CA THR A 255 -9.07 -11.73 -1.79
C THR A 255 -8.00 -12.56 -2.52
N PRO A 256 -7.92 -13.90 -2.38
CA PRO A 256 -6.89 -14.67 -3.06
C PRO A 256 -6.99 -14.61 -4.59
N GLY A 257 -8.21 -14.75 -5.10
CA GLY A 257 -8.50 -14.77 -6.53
C GLY A 257 -8.32 -13.39 -7.15
N LEU A 258 -8.87 -12.35 -6.53
CA LEU A 258 -8.69 -10.98 -7.00
C LEU A 258 -7.23 -10.56 -6.95
N SER A 259 -6.52 -10.84 -5.86
CA SER A 259 -5.10 -10.47 -5.75
C SER A 259 -4.24 -11.14 -6.82
N LEU A 260 -4.55 -12.39 -7.21
CA LEU A 260 -3.84 -13.07 -8.31
C LEU A 260 -4.02 -12.32 -9.64
N LEU A 261 -5.23 -11.80 -9.90
CA LEU A 261 -5.56 -11.12 -11.15
C LEU A 261 -5.06 -9.67 -11.16
N THR A 262 -5.16 -8.97 -10.04
CA THR A 262 -5.02 -7.52 -10.02
C THR A 262 -3.66 -7.06 -9.54
N VAL A 263 -2.98 -7.79 -8.65
CA VAL A 263 -1.70 -7.31 -8.09
C VAL A 263 -0.65 -7.14 -9.18
N GLU A 264 -0.48 -8.12 -10.07
CA GLU A 264 0.55 -8.04 -11.12
C GLU A 264 0.22 -6.96 -12.16
N ALA A 265 -1.02 -6.93 -12.66
CA ALA A 265 -1.48 -5.91 -13.60
C ALA A 265 -1.36 -4.50 -13.02
N PHE A 266 -1.74 -4.35 -11.75
CA PHE A 266 -1.65 -3.08 -11.05
C PHE A 266 -0.20 -2.66 -10.82
N ALA A 267 0.64 -3.56 -10.32
CA ALA A 267 2.03 -3.25 -10.00
C ALA A 267 2.85 -2.93 -11.26
N LEU A 268 2.76 -3.75 -12.32
CA LEU A 268 3.62 -3.62 -13.51
C LEU A 268 3.14 -2.56 -14.51
N GLY A 269 1.83 -2.37 -14.64
CA GLY A 269 1.26 -1.49 -15.66
C GLY A 269 0.60 -0.25 -15.06
N PHE A 270 -0.45 -0.47 -14.28
CA PHE A 270 -1.36 0.60 -13.89
C PHE A 270 -0.71 1.60 -12.93
N TYR A 271 -0.07 1.13 -11.85
CA TYR A 271 0.51 2.00 -10.83
C TYR A 271 1.65 2.89 -11.36
N PRO A 272 2.62 2.40 -12.18
CA PRO A 272 3.61 3.26 -12.81
C PRO A 272 3.01 4.33 -13.72
N ALA A 273 2.03 3.98 -14.55
CA ALA A 273 1.35 4.92 -15.42
C ALA A 273 0.59 5.98 -14.60
N LEU A 274 -0.14 5.53 -13.58
CA LEU A 274 -0.86 6.39 -12.66
C LEU A 274 0.09 7.35 -11.94
N PHE A 275 1.22 6.85 -11.44
CA PHE A 275 2.20 7.66 -10.72
C PHE A 275 2.86 8.70 -11.64
N GLY A 276 3.18 8.32 -12.88
CA GLY A 276 3.67 9.27 -13.90
C GLY A 276 2.65 10.38 -14.20
N ALA A 277 1.38 10.03 -14.36
CA ALA A 277 0.30 11.00 -14.55
C ALA A 277 0.11 11.92 -13.33
N ALA A 278 0.28 11.38 -12.12
CA ALA A 278 0.23 12.14 -10.87
C ALA A 278 1.39 13.13 -10.76
N ILE A 279 2.63 12.74 -11.12
CA ILE A 279 3.77 13.66 -11.20
C ILE A 279 3.45 14.79 -12.18
N TRP A 280 2.99 14.45 -13.39
CA TRP A 280 2.69 15.44 -14.42
C TRP A 280 1.65 16.48 -13.96
N ALA A 281 0.53 16.03 -13.39
CA ALA A 281 -0.48 16.91 -12.81
C ALA A 281 0.07 17.72 -11.63
N GLY A 282 0.85 17.07 -10.75
CA GLY A 282 1.52 17.69 -9.63
C GLY A 282 2.51 18.78 -10.02
N LEU A 283 3.09 18.74 -11.22
CA LEU A 283 3.97 19.77 -11.78
C LEU A 283 3.21 20.89 -12.54
N GLY A 284 1.88 20.85 -12.57
CA GLY A 284 1.04 21.84 -13.27
C GLY A 284 0.67 21.45 -14.71
N GLY A 285 1.00 20.22 -15.13
CA GLY A 285 0.51 19.65 -16.37
C GLY A 285 -0.99 19.36 -16.33
N SER A 286 -1.59 19.10 -17.51
CA SER A 286 -3.01 18.75 -17.59
C SER A 286 -3.33 17.49 -16.75
N PRO A 287 -4.38 17.52 -15.91
CA PRO A 287 -4.77 16.39 -15.07
C PRO A 287 -5.55 15.30 -15.83
N THR A 288 -5.88 15.49 -17.10
CA THR A 288 -6.77 14.61 -17.87
C THR A 288 -6.33 13.15 -17.84
N ALA A 289 -5.04 12.86 -18.04
CA ALA A 289 -4.53 11.48 -18.01
C ALA A 289 -4.70 10.83 -16.62
N LEU A 290 -4.44 11.60 -15.55
CA LEU A 290 -4.62 11.15 -14.17
C LEU A 290 -6.10 10.86 -13.88
N GLN A 291 -6.99 11.77 -14.28
CA GLN A 291 -8.43 11.64 -14.10
C GLN A 291 -8.97 10.40 -14.83
N TRP A 292 -8.60 10.19 -16.09
CA TRP A 292 -9.02 9.00 -16.84
C TRP A 292 -8.52 7.70 -16.21
N ALA A 293 -7.25 7.65 -15.81
CA ALA A 293 -6.69 6.48 -15.16
C ALA A 293 -7.46 6.13 -13.88
N ILE A 294 -7.69 7.12 -13.00
CA ILE A 294 -8.41 6.89 -11.74
C ILE A 294 -9.89 6.60 -11.93
N ALA A 295 -10.56 7.25 -12.89
CA ALA A 295 -11.95 6.95 -13.21
C ALA A 295 -12.10 5.51 -13.71
N LEU A 296 -11.17 5.03 -14.55
CA LEU A 296 -11.17 3.65 -15.03
C LEU A 296 -10.95 2.65 -13.88
N LEU A 297 -9.99 2.93 -12.98
CA LEU A 297 -9.76 2.10 -11.79
C LEU A 297 -11.01 2.03 -10.90
N ASN A 298 -11.58 3.18 -10.57
CA ASN A 298 -12.76 3.25 -9.71
C ASN A 298 -13.96 2.53 -10.33
N ARG A 299 -14.18 2.67 -11.65
CA ARG A 299 -15.23 1.92 -12.36
C ARG A 299 -14.97 0.42 -12.35
N GLY A 300 -13.74 -0.02 -12.62
CA GLY A 300 -13.38 -1.44 -12.60
C GLY A 300 -13.56 -2.09 -11.23
N VAL A 301 -13.08 -1.41 -10.18
CA VAL A 301 -13.27 -1.84 -8.79
C VAL A 301 -14.74 -1.79 -8.42
N GLY A 302 -15.44 -0.69 -8.69
CA GLY A 302 -16.86 -0.52 -8.39
C GLY A 302 -17.75 -1.56 -9.06
N TRP A 303 -17.48 -1.93 -10.32
CA TRP A 303 -18.20 -2.98 -11.02
C TRP A 303 -17.95 -4.36 -10.41
N THR A 304 -16.72 -4.65 -10.00
CA THR A 304 -16.38 -5.90 -9.32
C THR A 304 -17.04 -5.99 -7.95
N VAL A 305 -16.97 -4.90 -7.16
CA VAL A 305 -17.61 -4.77 -5.85
C VAL A 305 -19.12 -4.96 -5.98
N SER A 306 -19.78 -4.19 -6.86
CA SER A 306 -21.23 -4.31 -7.09
C SER A 306 -21.61 -5.70 -7.58
N GLY A 307 -20.87 -6.29 -8.52
CA GLY A 307 -21.15 -7.66 -8.99
C GLY A 307 -21.05 -8.70 -7.88
N LEU A 308 -20.04 -8.60 -7.01
CA LEU A 308 -19.88 -9.50 -5.86
C LEU A 308 -21.02 -9.35 -4.84
N PHE A 309 -21.43 -8.11 -4.54
CA PHE A 309 -22.51 -7.85 -3.59
C PHE A 309 -23.89 -8.17 -4.17
N THR A 310 -24.16 -7.93 -5.46
CA THR A 310 -25.42 -8.35 -6.09
C THR A 310 -25.54 -9.87 -6.16
N LEU A 311 -24.45 -10.60 -6.40
CA LEU A 311 -24.42 -12.06 -6.25
C LEU A 311 -24.57 -12.50 -4.78
N GLY A 312 -24.20 -11.64 -3.84
CA GLY A 312 -24.33 -11.79 -2.39
C GLY A 312 -25.72 -11.48 -1.82
N GLU A 313 -26.51 -10.61 -2.46
CA GLU A 313 -27.91 -10.37 -2.08
C GLU A 313 -28.85 -11.46 -2.60
N VAL A 314 -28.43 -12.24 -3.61
CA VAL A 314 -29.05 -13.53 -3.96
C VAL A 314 -28.78 -14.61 -2.88
N ARG A 315 -28.15 -14.23 -1.75
CA ARG A 315 -27.45 -15.09 -0.80
C ARG A 315 -27.88 -14.90 0.66
N GLU A 316 -29.14 -14.52 0.91
CA GLU A 316 -29.82 -14.90 2.17
C GLU A 316 -29.79 -16.43 2.42
N LEU A 317 -29.43 -17.22 1.40
CA LEU A 317 -29.08 -18.64 1.49
C LEU A 317 -27.66 -18.96 2.02
N SER A 318 -26.81 -17.98 2.40
CA SER A 318 -25.39 -18.25 2.74
C SER A 318 -24.94 -18.08 4.20
N GLU A 319 -25.78 -17.62 5.11
CA GLU A 319 -25.38 -17.60 6.53
C GLU A 319 -25.11 -19.01 7.07
N GLU A 320 -25.82 -20.03 6.58
CA GLU A 320 -25.57 -21.43 6.90
C GLU A 320 -24.32 -22.02 6.20
N TRP A 321 -24.05 -21.60 4.95
CA TRP A 321 -22.94 -22.14 4.15
C TRP A 321 -21.60 -21.42 4.37
N GLY A 322 -21.60 -20.18 4.87
CA GLY A 322 -20.39 -19.43 5.17
C GLY A 322 -19.53 -20.12 6.23
N THR A 323 -20.17 -20.63 7.28
CA THR A 323 -19.52 -21.40 8.35
C THR A 323 -19.02 -22.75 7.82
N VAL A 324 -19.84 -23.46 7.03
CA VAL A 324 -19.48 -24.78 6.47
C VAL A 324 -18.34 -24.67 5.45
N LEU A 325 -18.35 -23.68 4.56
CA LEU A 325 -17.27 -23.46 3.60
C LEU A 325 -16.00 -22.95 4.28
N ALA A 326 -16.09 -22.06 5.28
CA ALA A 326 -14.92 -21.65 6.05
C ALA A 326 -14.28 -22.85 6.78
N VAL A 327 -15.09 -23.73 7.38
CA VAL A 327 -14.60 -24.97 8.03
C VAL A 327 -14.02 -25.94 7.00
N LEU A 328 -14.68 -26.19 5.87
CA LEU A 328 -14.17 -27.09 4.83
C LEU A 328 -12.89 -26.56 4.17
N PHE A 329 -12.74 -25.25 3.99
CA PHE A 329 -11.54 -24.63 3.42
C PHE A 329 -10.38 -24.61 4.42
N VAL A 330 -10.66 -24.38 5.71
CA VAL A 330 -9.66 -24.51 6.79
C VAL A 330 -9.22 -25.97 6.93
N LEU A 331 -10.15 -26.94 6.86
CA LEU A 331 -9.82 -28.37 6.91
C LEU A 331 -9.05 -28.83 5.66
N ALA A 332 -9.39 -28.34 4.46
CA ALA A 332 -8.62 -28.61 3.25
C ALA A 332 -7.23 -27.96 3.28
N GLY A 333 -7.11 -26.73 3.81
CA GLY A 333 -5.84 -26.02 3.98
C GLY A 333 -4.92 -26.65 5.04
N VAL A 334 -5.49 -27.12 6.16
CA VAL A 334 -4.76 -27.86 7.20
C VAL A 334 -4.37 -29.26 6.71
N GLY A 335 -5.23 -29.92 5.92
CA GLY A 335 -4.92 -31.22 5.30
C GLY A 335 -3.73 -31.17 4.35
N VAL A 336 -3.45 -30.04 3.70
CA VAL A 336 -2.26 -29.84 2.86
C VAL A 336 -0.98 -29.57 3.69
N LEU A 337 -1.11 -29.04 4.91
CA LEU A 337 0.00 -28.78 5.82
C LEU A 337 0.48 -30.04 6.58
N ILE A 338 -0.35 -31.08 6.65
CA ILE A 338 0.01 -32.38 7.24
C ILE A 338 0.27 -33.38 6.10
N THR A 339 1.37 -33.21 5.38
CA THR A 339 1.93 -34.29 4.55
C THR A 339 3.21 -34.79 5.21
N ARG A 340 3.24 -36.06 5.60
CA ARG A 340 4.47 -36.72 6.09
C ARG A 340 5.51 -36.62 4.98
N SER A 341 6.57 -35.84 5.20
CA SER A 341 7.78 -35.97 4.41
C SER A 341 8.38 -37.34 4.74
N PRO A 342 8.67 -38.21 3.76
CA PRO A 342 9.64 -39.27 4.00
C PRO A 342 10.96 -38.57 4.39
N ILE A 343 11.57 -39.03 5.46
CA ILE A 343 12.96 -38.72 5.78
C ILE A 343 13.77 -39.54 4.78
N GLU A 344 14.27 -38.90 3.72
CA GLU A 344 15.34 -39.47 2.91
C GLU A 344 16.64 -39.34 3.73
N ASN A 345 17.21 -40.50 4.07
CA ASN A 345 18.59 -40.62 4.57
C ASN A 345 19.58 -40.42 3.42
#